data_AF-A0A847XP71-F1
#
_entry.id   AF-A0A847XP71-F1
#
_cell.length_a   1.000
_cell.length_b   1.000
_cell.length_c   1.000
_cell.angle_alpha   90.00
_cell.angle_beta   90.00
_cell.angle_gamma   90.00
#
_symmetry.space_group_name_H-M   'P 1'
#
loop_
_entity.id
_entity.type
_entity.pdbx_description
1 polymer ?
#
loop_
_entity_poly.entity_id
_entity_poly.type
_entity_poly.pdbx_seq_one_letter_code
_entity_poly.pdbx_strand_id
1 'polypeptide(L)'
;GIPDKNITNPVDVVMAAIEMRNFLNNYEIKKRGLERKIWELKIGIHTGPVTALVSGKKKVSYDIKGDTVNTASRIEAVSEQGSILISVMTYELVKEFFDCEYFGKLPVKYKDDLQMFLVKGLKPEFSIDGKGVFPNDAFRIKFGLIQFTDIQEIILDKLEKELPPYLFYHNVKHTVDVVTEVELIGWAEGCNDEEILLLKTAALFHDVGHTVSYDDHEYHGTLIAREMLPSYGYTQEQIETICSIIMSTKLPPKPRNLLEEIICDSDLDYLGRSDFIPVSNTLFEELKAQNKMKSLNEWNKLQVKFISGHQYFTKTARRLREVNKQMQIRRIQSLLTD
;
A
#
# COMPACT_ATOMS: atom_id res chain seq x y z
N GLY A 1 -13.78 6.37 3.03
CA GLY A 1 -15.24 6.36 2.91
C GLY A 1 -15.66 7.71 2.41
N ILE A 2 -16.67 8.33 3.00
CA ILE A 2 -16.99 9.75 2.73
C ILE A 2 -16.49 10.56 3.92
N PRO A 3 -15.79 11.69 3.71
CA PRO A 3 -15.46 12.31 2.42
C PRO A 3 -14.18 11.75 1.76
N ASP A 4 -13.28 11.17 2.54
CA ASP A 4 -11.94 10.80 2.07
C ASP A 4 -11.91 9.41 1.47
N LYS A 5 -11.22 9.26 0.33
CA LYS A 5 -10.97 7.96 -0.27
C LYS A 5 -10.29 7.04 0.75
N ASN A 6 -10.80 5.82 0.87
CA ASN A 6 -10.23 4.76 1.70
C ASN A 6 -10.68 3.43 1.08
N ILE A 7 -9.72 2.66 0.58
CA ILE A 7 -9.95 1.39 -0.10
C ILE A 7 -10.36 0.27 0.88
N THR A 8 -9.93 0.34 2.13
CA THR A 8 -10.25 -0.64 3.18
C THR A 8 -11.62 -0.43 3.81
N ASN A 9 -12.35 0.61 3.41
CA ASN A 9 -13.64 0.98 4.00
C ASN A 9 -14.67 -0.17 4.09
N PRO A 10 -14.82 -1.07 3.09
CA PRO A 10 -15.70 -2.23 3.23
C PRO A 10 -15.30 -3.15 4.39
N VAL A 11 -14.00 -3.38 4.58
CA VAL A 11 -13.46 -4.20 5.68
C VAL A 11 -13.69 -3.49 7.01
N ASP A 12 -13.42 -2.19 7.09
CA ASP A 12 -13.62 -1.38 8.31
C ASP A 12 -15.08 -1.38 8.77
N VAL A 13 -16.03 -1.26 7.84
CA VAL A 13 -17.46 -1.23 8.15
C VAL A 13 -17.95 -2.59 8.65
N VAL A 14 -17.46 -3.69 8.07
CA VAL A 14 -17.80 -5.05 8.54
C VAL A 14 -17.15 -5.33 9.90
N MET A 15 -15.93 -4.88 10.14
CA MET A 15 -15.29 -4.94 11.46
C MET A 15 -16.10 -4.18 12.50
N ALA A 16 -16.48 -2.92 12.22
CA ALA A 16 -17.29 -2.12 13.12
C ALA A 16 -18.64 -2.81 13.44
N ALA A 17 -19.28 -3.41 12.43
CA ALA A 17 -20.52 -4.17 12.62
C ALA A 17 -20.35 -5.37 13.57
N ILE A 18 -19.25 -6.12 13.42
CA ILE A 18 -18.90 -7.25 14.31
C ILE A 18 -18.65 -6.73 15.73
N GLU A 19 -17.88 -5.66 15.88
CA GLU A 19 -17.58 -5.04 17.18
C GLU A 19 -18.83 -4.54 17.89
N MET A 20 -19.73 -3.85 17.18
CA MET A 20 -21.01 -3.38 17.72
C MET A 20 -21.87 -4.55 18.21
N ARG A 21 -22.01 -5.60 17.39
CA ARG A 21 -22.77 -6.82 17.75
C ARG A 21 -22.17 -7.49 18.99
N ASN A 22 -20.86 -7.66 19.01
CA ASN A 22 -20.16 -8.35 20.12
C ASN A 22 -20.22 -7.52 21.40
N PHE A 23 -20.05 -6.20 21.32
CA PHE A 23 -20.21 -5.29 22.45
C PHE A 23 -21.61 -5.40 23.04
N LEU A 24 -22.66 -5.31 22.21
CA LEU A 24 -24.03 -5.37 22.69
C LEU A 24 -24.35 -6.72 23.34
N ASN A 25 -23.93 -7.83 22.72
CA ASN A 25 -24.10 -9.16 23.31
C ASN A 25 -23.42 -9.27 24.67
N ASN A 26 -22.17 -8.82 24.78
CA ASN A 26 -21.43 -8.83 26.05
C ASN A 26 -22.05 -7.91 27.10
N TYR A 27 -22.55 -6.74 26.70
CA TYR A 27 -23.21 -5.78 27.58
C TYR A 27 -24.52 -6.34 28.16
N GLU A 28 -25.38 -6.90 27.31
CA GLU A 28 -26.65 -7.50 27.74
C GLU A 28 -26.40 -8.68 28.70
N ILE A 29 -25.47 -9.58 28.37
CA ILE A 29 -25.11 -10.72 29.22
C ILE A 29 -24.65 -10.24 30.59
N LYS A 30 -23.75 -9.25 30.66
CA LYS A 30 -23.22 -8.73 31.92
C LYS A 30 -24.26 -8.01 32.77
N LYS A 31 -25.19 -7.25 32.15
CA LYS A 31 -26.17 -6.45 32.90
C LYS A 31 -27.44 -7.20 33.27
N ARG A 32 -27.89 -8.15 32.45
CA ARG A 32 -29.24 -8.71 32.51
C ARG A 32 -29.28 -10.23 32.51
N GLY A 33 -28.14 -10.91 32.35
CA GLY A 33 -28.07 -12.35 32.21
C GLY A 33 -28.57 -12.83 30.83
N LEU A 34 -28.61 -14.14 30.64
CA LEU A 34 -28.97 -14.75 29.34
C LEU A 34 -30.46 -14.60 28.99
N GLU A 35 -31.34 -14.45 29.98
CA GLU A 35 -32.79 -14.55 29.82
C GLU A 35 -33.51 -13.21 29.57
N ARG A 36 -32.81 -12.08 29.65
CA ARG A 36 -33.42 -10.74 29.56
C ARG A 36 -32.68 -9.82 28.59
N LYS A 37 -32.53 -10.25 27.33
CA LYS A 37 -32.09 -9.37 26.24
C LYS A 37 -33.23 -8.39 25.89
N ILE A 38 -32.95 -7.09 25.93
CA ILE A 38 -33.92 -6.05 25.54
C ILE A 38 -33.43 -5.28 24.31
N TRP A 39 -32.12 -5.28 24.06
CA TRP A 39 -31.53 -4.67 22.87
C TRP A 39 -31.11 -5.73 21.87
N GLU A 40 -31.55 -5.56 20.63
CA GLU A 40 -31.18 -6.41 19.50
C GLU A 40 -30.72 -5.52 18.35
N LEU A 41 -29.66 -5.95 17.68
CA LEU A 41 -29.06 -5.22 16.58
C LEU A 41 -29.28 -5.97 15.28
N LYS A 42 -29.73 -5.25 14.27
CA LYS A 42 -29.84 -5.71 12.89
C LYS A 42 -28.92 -4.84 12.05
N ILE A 43 -28.08 -5.45 11.23
CA ILE A 43 -27.13 -4.72 10.39
C ILE A 43 -27.24 -5.23 8.96
N GLY A 44 -27.52 -4.32 8.02
CA GLY A 44 -27.42 -4.54 6.59
C GLY A 44 -26.32 -3.67 6.00
N ILE A 45 -25.38 -4.26 5.26
CA ILE A 45 -24.25 -3.56 4.63
C ILE A 45 -24.30 -3.77 3.12
N HIS A 46 -24.14 -2.67 2.39
CA HIS A 46 -24.06 -2.68 0.94
C HIS A 46 -23.01 -1.69 0.46
N THR A 47 -22.24 -2.09 -0.55
CA THR A 47 -21.22 -1.27 -1.19
C THR A 47 -21.70 -0.86 -2.58
N GLY A 48 -21.70 0.44 -2.86
CA GLY A 48 -22.12 1.00 -4.13
C GLY A 48 -21.95 2.52 -4.16
N PRO A 49 -22.16 3.15 -5.34
CA PRO A 49 -22.05 4.60 -5.48
C PRO A 49 -23.15 5.31 -4.70
N VAL A 50 -22.83 6.47 -4.14
CA VAL A 50 -23.76 7.31 -3.38
C VAL A 50 -23.57 8.78 -3.75
N THR A 51 -24.62 9.58 -3.56
CA THR A 51 -24.56 11.03 -3.71
C THR A 51 -24.61 11.66 -2.34
N ALA A 52 -23.60 12.46 -1.98
CA ALA A 52 -23.57 13.20 -0.73
C ALA A 52 -23.89 14.69 -0.97
N LEU A 53 -24.90 15.22 -0.28
CA LEU A 53 -25.15 16.65 -0.19
C LEU A 53 -24.42 17.20 1.04
N VAL A 54 -23.54 18.16 0.83
CA VAL A 54 -22.75 18.79 1.90
C VAL A 54 -23.45 20.07 2.36
N SER A 55 -23.69 20.21 3.66
CA SER A 55 -24.29 21.43 4.21
C SER A 55 -23.55 21.93 5.46
N GLY A 56 -23.59 23.24 5.70
CA GLY A 56 -22.95 23.89 6.84
C GLY A 56 -21.51 24.37 6.59
N LYS A 57 -21.21 25.62 6.96
CA LYS A 57 -19.87 26.23 6.79
C LYS A 57 -18.92 25.98 7.97
N LYS A 58 -19.44 25.81 9.19
CA LYS A 58 -18.65 25.57 10.42
C LYS A 58 -18.77 24.14 10.94
N LYS A 59 -19.93 23.51 10.75
CA LYS A 59 -20.18 22.10 11.07
C LYS A 59 -20.70 21.45 9.81
N VAL A 60 -19.81 20.78 9.10
CA VAL A 60 -20.14 20.10 7.85
C VAL A 60 -21.02 18.89 8.18
N SER A 61 -22.19 18.80 7.57
CA SER A 61 -23.04 17.61 7.60
C SER A 61 -23.19 17.04 6.20
N TYR A 62 -23.24 15.71 6.13
CA TYR A 62 -23.39 14.96 4.89
C TYR A 62 -24.75 14.26 4.88
N ASP A 63 -25.58 14.58 3.89
CA ASP A 63 -26.82 13.86 3.61
C ASP A 63 -26.59 12.92 2.43
N ILE A 64 -26.54 11.61 2.71
CA ILE A 64 -26.18 10.57 1.73
C ILE A 64 -27.46 9.97 1.15
N LYS A 65 -27.58 10.01 -0.18
CA LYS A 65 -28.74 9.54 -0.94
C LYS A 65 -28.33 8.62 -2.08
N GLY A 66 -29.28 7.82 -2.54
CA GLY A 66 -29.15 6.99 -3.74
C GLY A 66 -29.63 5.56 -3.54
N ASP A 67 -29.65 4.80 -4.64
CA ASP A 67 -30.11 3.40 -4.65
C ASP A 67 -29.29 2.51 -3.71
N THR A 68 -28.01 2.81 -3.49
CA THR A 68 -27.15 2.10 -2.55
C THR A 68 -27.68 2.19 -1.12
N VAL A 69 -28.13 3.37 -0.68
CA VAL A 69 -28.69 3.58 0.67
C VAL A 69 -30.01 2.82 0.83
N ASN A 70 -30.87 2.89 -0.20
CA ASN A 70 -32.13 2.15 -0.22
C ASN A 70 -31.89 0.64 -0.17
N THR A 71 -30.89 0.15 -0.89
CA THR A 71 -30.51 -1.27 -0.91
C THR A 71 -29.99 -1.72 0.44
N ALA A 72 -29.10 -0.95 1.09
CA ALA A 72 -28.61 -1.24 2.42
C ALA A 72 -29.76 -1.35 3.46
N SER A 73 -30.70 -0.40 3.43
CA SER A 73 -31.89 -0.42 4.30
C SER A 73 -32.77 -1.66 4.07
N ARG A 74 -32.93 -2.10 2.82
CA ARG A 74 -33.71 -3.31 2.52
C ARG A 74 -33.00 -4.59 2.97
N ILE A 75 -31.68 -4.65 2.90
CA ILE A 75 -30.88 -5.77 3.43
C ILE A 75 -31.03 -5.84 4.96
N GLU A 76 -30.98 -4.70 5.64
CA GLU A 76 -31.23 -4.63 7.08
C GLU A 76 -32.65 -5.10 7.42
N ALA A 77 -33.66 -4.66 6.67
CA ALA A 77 -35.06 -5.00 6.94
C ALA A 77 -35.35 -6.52 6.87
N VAL A 78 -34.65 -7.25 6.00
CA VAL A 78 -34.78 -8.72 5.88
C VAL A 78 -33.82 -9.49 6.79
N SER A 79 -32.95 -8.79 7.52
CA SER A 79 -32.00 -9.42 8.44
C SER A 79 -32.69 -9.95 9.69
N GLU A 80 -32.19 -11.09 10.16
CA GLU A 80 -32.61 -11.69 11.43
C GLU A 80 -32.02 -10.90 12.61
N GLN A 81 -32.66 -11.00 13.77
CA GLN A 81 -32.18 -10.34 14.99
C GLN A 81 -30.77 -10.81 15.35
N GLY A 82 -29.86 -9.85 15.61
CA GLY A 82 -28.46 -10.14 15.94
C GLY A 82 -27.58 -10.50 14.75
N SER A 83 -28.11 -10.47 13.52
CA SER A 83 -27.37 -10.83 12.30
C SER A 83 -26.73 -9.63 11.61
N ILE A 84 -25.68 -9.92 10.84
CA ILE A 84 -24.99 -8.97 9.96
C ILE A 84 -25.13 -9.52 8.55
N LEU A 85 -25.98 -8.91 7.74
CA LEU A 85 -26.16 -9.28 6.34
C LEU A 85 -25.41 -8.31 5.42
N ILE A 86 -24.74 -8.86 4.43
CA ILE A 86 -23.99 -8.11 3.44
C ILE A 86 -24.45 -8.50 2.02
N SER A 87 -24.47 -7.52 1.12
CA SER A 87 -24.71 -7.79 -0.31
C SER A 87 -23.53 -8.53 -0.96
N VAL A 88 -23.76 -9.18 -2.10
CA VAL A 88 -22.68 -9.77 -2.93
C VAL A 88 -21.57 -8.77 -3.27
N MET A 89 -21.91 -7.50 -3.51
CA MET A 89 -20.93 -6.46 -3.81
C MET A 89 -19.96 -6.23 -2.64
N THR A 90 -20.49 -6.22 -1.42
CA THR A 90 -19.67 -6.12 -0.21
C THR A 90 -18.91 -7.41 0.04
N TYR A 91 -19.55 -8.56 -0.15
CA TYR A 91 -18.94 -9.88 0.01
C TYR A 91 -17.67 -10.03 -0.84
N GLU A 92 -17.72 -9.67 -2.13
CA GLU A 92 -16.55 -9.79 -3.02
C GLU A 92 -15.33 -9.00 -2.51
N LEU A 93 -15.55 -7.88 -1.81
CA LEU A 93 -14.50 -7.02 -1.27
C LEU A 93 -13.95 -7.49 0.09
N VAL A 94 -14.70 -8.35 0.81
CA VAL A 94 -14.39 -8.69 2.20
C VAL A 94 -14.27 -10.20 2.46
N LYS A 95 -14.68 -11.05 1.52
CA LYS A 95 -14.68 -12.53 1.63
C LYS A 95 -13.33 -13.13 1.96
N GLU A 96 -12.25 -12.39 1.74
CA GLU A 96 -10.92 -12.84 2.10
C GLU A 96 -10.68 -12.78 3.61
N PHE A 97 -11.30 -11.84 4.34
CA PHE A 97 -11.09 -11.60 5.77
C PHE A 97 -12.14 -12.25 6.67
N PHE A 98 -13.38 -12.36 6.18
CA PHE A 98 -14.53 -12.77 7.00
C PHE A 98 -15.08 -14.13 6.59
N ASP A 99 -15.59 -14.84 7.58
CA ASP A 99 -16.39 -16.05 7.38
C ASP A 99 -17.84 -15.64 7.07
N CYS A 100 -18.28 -16.02 5.87
CA CYS A 100 -19.50 -15.55 5.24
C CYS A 100 -20.29 -16.74 4.68
N GLU A 101 -21.54 -16.89 5.11
CA GLU A 101 -22.44 -17.94 4.62
C GLU A 101 -23.47 -17.34 3.66
N TYR A 102 -23.77 -18.04 2.57
CA TYR A 102 -24.87 -17.63 1.68
C TYR A 102 -26.20 -17.64 2.44
N PHE A 103 -26.89 -16.50 2.48
CA PHE A 103 -28.16 -16.34 3.20
C PHE A 103 -29.36 -16.48 2.26
N GLY A 104 -29.27 -15.88 1.06
CA GLY A 104 -30.39 -15.88 0.12
C GLY A 104 -30.31 -14.74 -0.90
N LYS A 105 -31.46 -14.42 -1.49
CA LYS A 105 -31.59 -13.39 -2.52
C LYS A 105 -32.67 -12.37 -2.14
N LEU A 106 -32.40 -11.10 -2.43
CA LEU A 106 -33.34 -10.00 -2.29
C LEU A 106 -33.74 -9.50 -3.68
N PRO A 107 -35.05 -9.49 -4.01
CA PRO A 107 -35.50 -8.96 -5.29
C PRO A 107 -35.23 -7.46 -5.37
N VAL A 108 -34.56 -7.00 -6.41
CA VAL A 108 -34.28 -5.56 -6.63
C VAL A 108 -35.13 -5.06 -7.78
N LYS A 109 -35.84 -3.93 -7.58
CA LYS A 109 -36.68 -3.37 -8.64
C LYS A 109 -35.81 -3.06 -9.87
N TYR A 110 -36.25 -3.55 -11.03
CA TYR A 110 -35.60 -3.30 -12.33
C TYR A 110 -34.17 -3.86 -12.45
N LYS A 111 -33.77 -4.83 -11.60
CA LYS A 111 -32.46 -5.52 -11.63
C LYS A 111 -32.64 -7.00 -11.28
N ASP A 112 -31.60 -7.79 -11.53
CA ASP A 112 -31.53 -9.16 -11.05
C ASP A 112 -31.51 -9.21 -9.52
N ASP A 113 -31.92 -10.37 -8.98
CA ASP A 113 -31.94 -10.63 -7.56
C ASP A 113 -30.55 -10.48 -6.92
N LEU A 114 -30.47 -9.65 -5.88
CA LEU A 114 -29.24 -9.38 -5.16
C LEU A 114 -28.96 -10.49 -4.16
N GLN A 115 -27.87 -11.22 -4.35
CA GLN A 115 -27.43 -12.24 -3.40
C GLN A 115 -26.93 -11.58 -2.11
N MET A 116 -27.23 -12.23 -0.98
CA MET A 116 -26.88 -11.77 0.36
C MET A 116 -26.16 -12.87 1.13
N PHE A 117 -25.23 -12.44 1.99
CA PHE A 117 -24.38 -13.30 2.81
C PHE A 117 -24.45 -12.87 4.26
N LEU A 118 -24.45 -13.85 5.17
CA LEU A 118 -24.41 -13.66 6.61
C LEU A 118 -22.96 -13.69 7.10
N VAL A 119 -22.54 -12.63 7.81
CA VAL A 119 -21.19 -12.53 8.39
C VAL A 119 -21.17 -13.14 9.78
N LYS A 120 -20.40 -14.22 9.94
CA LYS A 120 -20.24 -14.91 11.24
C LYS A 120 -19.18 -14.22 12.10
N GLY A 121 -18.08 -13.82 11.49
CA GLY A 121 -16.97 -13.15 12.15
C GLY A 121 -15.76 -13.11 11.22
N LEU A 122 -14.59 -12.85 11.81
CA LEU A 122 -13.32 -13.03 11.10
C LEU A 122 -13.07 -14.50 10.82
N LYS A 123 -12.38 -14.82 9.72
CA LYS A 123 -11.88 -16.17 9.51
C LYS A 123 -10.88 -16.56 10.62
N PRO A 124 -10.75 -17.86 10.97
CA PRO A 124 -9.90 -18.30 12.06
C PRO A 124 -8.44 -17.84 11.94
N GLU A 125 -7.86 -17.88 10.73
CA GLU A 125 -6.48 -17.46 10.44
C GLU A 125 -6.24 -15.96 10.64
N PHE A 126 -7.29 -15.14 10.65
CA PHE A 126 -7.23 -13.69 10.86
C PHE A 126 -7.70 -13.27 12.25
N SER A 127 -7.94 -14.22 13.15
CA SER A 127 -8.45 -13.93 14.49
C SER A 127 -7.58 -14.47 15.61
N ILE A 128 -7.51 -13.72 16.72
CA ILE A 128 -6.87 -14.15 17.96
C ILE A 128 -7.54 -15.45 18.45
N ASP A 129 -6.72 -16.48 18.70
CA ASP A 129 -7.14 -17.84 19.06
C ASP A 129 -8.15 -18.49 18.10
N GLY A 130 -8.31 -17.97 16.87
CA GLY A 130 -9.31 -18.45 15.91
C GLY A 130 -10.77 -18.21 16.32
N LYS A 131 -11.04 -17.29 17.26
CA LYS A 131 -12.39 -17.06 17.82
C LYS A 131 -13.31 -16.23 16.92
N GLY A 132 -12.79 -15.62 15.87
CA GLY A 132 -13.54 -14.80 14.91
C GLY A 132 -13.97 -13.43 15.43
N VAL A 133 -13.38 -12.97 16.55
CA VAL A 133 -13.79 -11.74 17.28
C VAL A 133 -12.82 -10.59 17.09
N PHE A 134 -11.54 -10.81 17.38
CA PHE A 134 -10.50 -9.78 17.33
C PHE A 134 -9.45 -10.12 16.27
N PRO A 135 -8.93 -9.12 15.54
CA PRO A 135 -7.93 -9.34 14.49
C PRO A 135 -6.54 -9.64 15.07
N ASN A 136 -5.80 -10.54 14.42
CA ASN A 136 -4.41 -10.87 14.74
C ASN A 136 -3.42 -10.12 13.81
N ASP A 137 -2.13 -10.46 13.86
CA ASP A 137 -1.10 -9.84 13.00
C ASP A 137 -1.29 -10.15 11.52
N ALA A 138 -1.68 -11.37 11.16
CA ALA A 138 -1.96 -11.75 9.77
C ALA A 138 -3.08 -10.88 9.17
N PHE A 139 -4.10 -10.53 9.95
CA PHE A 139 -5.13 -9.58 9.53
C PHE A 139 -4.53 -8.21 9.25
N ARG A 140 -3.72 -7.68 10.19
CA ARG A 140 -3.10 -6.36 10.07
C ARG A 140 -2.19 -6.25 8.85
N ILE A 141 -1.40 -7.28 8.57
CA ILE A 141 -0.51 -7.33 7.40
C ILE A 141 -1.33 -7.34 6.11
N LYS A 142 -2.31 -8.24 5.99
CA LYS A 142 -3.17 -8.30 4.79
C LYS A 142 -3.97 -7.02 4.59
N PHE A 143 -4.46 -6.42 5.67
CA PHE A 143 -5.12 -5.13 5.65
C PHE A 143 -4.17 -4.01 5.18
N GLY A 144 -2.95 -3.97 5.71
CA GLY A 144 -1.91 -3.02 5.35
C GLY A 144 -1.49 -3.11 3.88
N LEU A 145 -1.42 -4.32 3.32
CA LEU A 145 -1.15 -4.53 1.89
C LEU A 145 -2.23 -3.93 0.97
N ILE A 146 -3.50 -3.97 1.38
CA ILE A 146 -4.58 -3.30 0.64
C ILE A 146 -4.47 -1.78 0.84
N GLN A 147 -4.31 -1.34 2.08
CA GLN A 147 -4.22 0.06 2.47
C GLN A 147 -3.00 0.79 1.86
N PHE A 148 -1.93 0.06 1.53
CA PHE A 148 -0.77 0.56 0.82
C PHE A 148 -1.16 1.37 -0.44
N THR A 149 -2.24 0.98 -1.12
CA THR A 149 -2.74 1.69 -2.32
C THR A 149 -3.16 3.14 -2.01
N ASP A 150 -3.78 3.39 -0.85
CA ASP A 150 -4.17 4.74 -0.44
C ASP A 150 -2.93 5.60 -0.14
N ILE A 151 -1.92 5.01 0.53
CA ILE A 151 -0.64 5.67 0.83
C ILE A 151 0.11 5.98 -0.47
N GLN A 152 0.13 5.01 -1.39
CA GLN A 152 0.78 5.15 -2.69
C GLN A 152 0.19 6.32 -3.48
N GLU A 153 -1.13 6.43 -3.61
CA GLU A 153 -1.73 7.57 -4.31
C GLU A 153 -1.34 8.91 -3.69
N ILE A 154 -1.34 9.03 -2.37
CA ILE A 154 -0.99 10.27 -1.66
C ILE A 154 0.47 10.64 -1.93
N ILE A 155 1.39 9.68 -1.83
CA ILE A 155 2.82 9.94 -2.04
C ILE A 155 3.12 10.24 -3.51
N LEU A 156 2.52 9.51 -4.45
CA LEU A 156 2.75 9.78 -5.87
C LEU A 156 2.19 11.15 -6.29
N ASP A 157 1.01 11.55 -5.78
CA ASP A 157 0.44 12.89 -6.00
C ASP A 157 1.34 13.98 -5.37
N LYS A 158 1.92 13.73 -4.20
CA LYS A 158 2.90 14.62 -3.57
C LYS A 158 4.14 14.78 -4.44
N LEU A 159 4.72 13.67 -4.93
CA LEU A 159 5.89 13.70 -5.81
C LEU A 159 5.60 14.47 -7.10
N GLU A 160 4.44 14.24 -7.73
CA GLU A 160 4.05 14.93 -8.96
C GLU A 160 3.94 16.45 -8.78
N LYS A 161 3.49 16.91 -7.60
CA LYS A 161 3.27 18.34 -7.31
C LYS A 161 4.48 19.06 -6.75
N GLU A 162 5.28 18.38 -5.96
CA GLU A 162 6.31 19.02 -5.11
C GLU A 162 7.74 18.72 -5.53
N LEU A 163 7.99 17.74 -6.42
CA LEU A 163 9.35 17.51 -6.90
C LEU A 163 9.86 18.71 -7.72
N PRO A 164 11.12 19.12 -7.49
CA PRO A 164 11.75 20.12 -8.34
C PRO A 164 11.76 19.71 -9.83
N PRO A 165 11.47 20.64 -10.76
CA PRO A 165 11.33 20.32 -12.19
C PRO A 165 12.65 19.88 -12.87
N TYR A 166 13.78 20.00 -12.18
CA TYR A 166 15.08 19.54 -12.66
C TYR A 166 15.35 18.06 -12.36
N LEU A 167 14.48 17.36 -11.61
CA LEU A 167 14.61 15.93 -11.31
C LEU A 167 14.05 15.08 -12.45
N PHE A 168 14.87 14.88 -13.48
CA PHE A 168 14.50 14.09 -14.65
C PHE A 168 14.55 12.58 -14.38
N TYR A 169 15.33 12.11 -13.40
CA TYR A 169 15.44 10.70 -13.04
C TYR A 169 14.66 10.37 -11.77
N HIS A 170 14.92 11.08 -10.66
CA HIS A 170 14.27 10.84 -9.37
C HIS A 170 12.84 11.42 -9.37
N ASN A 171 11.94 10.72 -10.07
CA ASN A 171 10.56 11.12 -10.32
C ASN A 171 9.56 10.00 -10.02
N VAL A 172 8.27 10.30 -10.17
CA VAL A 172 7.15 9.35 -9.95
C VAL A 172 7.37 8.00 -10.64
N LYS A 173 7.88 7.99 -11.88
CA LYS A 173 8.12 6.76 -12.63
C LYS A 173 9.22 5.93 -11.96
N HIS A 174 10.31 6.55 -11.51
CA HIS A 174 11.37 5.83 -10.80
C HIS A 174 10.85 5.24 -9.48
N THR A 175 10.11 5.99 -8.68
CA THR A 175 9.49 5.46 -7.45
C THR A 175 8.59 4.25 -7.73
N VAL A 176 7.76 4.30 -8.78
CA VAL A 176 6.91 3.17 -9.19
C VAL A 176 7.73 1.97 -9.67
N ASP A 177 8.81 2.20 -10.43
CA ASP A 177 9.74 1.16 -10.86
C ASP A 177 10.34 0.46 -9.62
N VAL A 178 10.85 1.21 -8.63
CA VAL A 178 11.45 0.63 -7.40
C VAL A 178 10.43 -0.14 -6.56
N VAL A 179 9.21 0.39 -6.38
CA VAL A 179 8.12 -0.31 -5.67
C VAL A 179 7.78 -1.65 -6.34
N THR A 180 7.80 -1.69 -7.67
CA THR A 180 7.54 -2.91 -8.44
C THR A 180 8.69 -3.92 -8.29
N GLU A 181 9.93 -3.44 -8.36
CA GLU A 181 11.10 -4.31 -8.27
C GLU A 181 11.31 -4.88 -6.86
N VAL A 182 11.03 -4.14 -5.78
CA VAL A 182 11.14 -4.70 -4.42
C VAL A 182 10.12 -5.81 -4.18
N GLU A 183 8.93 -5.70 -4.76
CA GLU A 183 7.91 -6.73 -4.70
C GLU A 183 8.35 -7.98 -5.48
N LEU A 184 8.84 -7.80 -6.71
CA LEU A 184 9.30 -8.91 -7.54
C LEU A 184 10.50 -9.64 -6.92
N ILE A 185 11.53 -8.89 -6.53
CA ILE A 185 12.75 -9.47 -5.95
C ILE A 185 12.42 -10.05 -4.57
N GLY A 186 11.62 -9.37 -3.75
CA GLY A 186 11.22 -9.87 -2.44
C GLY A 186 10.52 -11.22 -2.51
N TRP A 187 9.52 -11.38 -3.39
CA TRP A 187 8.87 -12.68 -3.57
C TRP A 187 9.83 -13.76 -4.08
N ALA A 188 10.75 -13.41 -4.99
CA ALA A 188 11.72 -14.34 -5.53
C ALA A 188 12.80 -14.77 -4.52
N GLU A 189 13.14 -13.91 -3.55
CA GLU A 189 14.03 -14.22 -2.43
C GLU A 189 13.31 -14.90 -1.25
N GLY A 190 11.98 -15.03 -1.31
CA GLY A 190 11.17 -15.75 -0.33
C GLY A 190 10.71 -14.91 0.86
N CYS A 191 10.61 -13.59 0.68
CA CYS A 191 10.00 -12.71 1.68
C CYS A 191 8.53 -13.10 1.96
N ASN A 192 8.12 -12.92 3.21
CA ASN A 192 6.72 -13.06 3.62
C ASN A 192 5.92 -11.76 3.38
N ASP A 193 4.60 -11.83 3.56
CA ASP A 193 3.68 -10.70 3.35
C ASP A 193 4.05 -9.44 4.14
N GLU A 194 4.56 -9.56 5.37
CA GLU A 194 4.97 -8.41 6.18
C GLU A 194 6.24 -7.78 5.60
N GLU A 195 7.24 -8.59 5.28
CA GLU A 195 8.48 -8.12 4.66
C GLU A 195 8.21 -7.41 3.33
N ILE A 196 7.28 -7.92 2.52
CA ILE A 196 6.84 -7.27 1.28
C ILE A 196 6.13 -5.95 1.56
N LEU A 197 5.27 -5.88 2.56
CA LEU A 197 4.64 -4.62 2.98
C LEU A 197 5.69 -3.58 3.39
N LEU A 198 6.67 -3.96 4.20
CA LEU A 198 7.75 -3.07 4.64
C LEU A 198 8.63 -2.61 3.48
N LEU A 199 8.99 -3.52 2.57
CA LEU A 199 9.77 -3.21 1.37
C LEU A 199 9.05 -2.24 0.44
N LYS A 200 7.78 -2.52 0.11
CA LYS A 200 6.96 -1.64 -0.75
C LYS A 200 6.80 -0.26 -0.14
N THR A 201 6.58 -0.18 1.16
CA THR A 201 6.48 1.09 1.88
C THR A 201 7.81 1.83 1.92
N ALA A 202 8.94 1.16 2.16
CA ALA A 202 10.25 1.80 2.07
C ALA A 202 10.55 2.31 0.66
N ALA A 203 10.29 1.50 -0.38
CA ALA A 203 10.45 1.89 -1.77
C ALA A 203 9.55 3.08 -2.16
N LEU A 204 8.35 3.19 -1.61
CA LEU A 204 7.47 4.32 -1.88
C LEU A 204 8.03 5.65 -1.31
N PHE A 205 8.75 5.58 -0.19
CA PHE A 205 9.24 6.76 0.54
C PHE A 205 10.74 7.05 0.31
N HIS A 206 11.52 6.17 -0.32
CA HIS A 206 12.98 6.35 -0.40
C HIS A 206 13.39 7.70 -0.99
N ASP A 207 12.69 8.13 -2.03
CA ASP A 207 12.96 9.37 -2.78
C ASP A 207 12.07 10.55 -2.41
N VAL A 208 11.08 10.37 -1.53
CA VAL A 208 10.13 11.45 -1.21
C VAL A 208 10.79 12.66 -0.56
N GLY A 209 11.96 12.46 0.06
CA GLY A 209 12.75 13.54 0.63
C GLY A 209 13.36 14.50 -0.39
N HIS A 210 13.37 14.17 -1.70
CA HIS A 210 13.78 15.09 -2.75
C HIS A 210 12.88 16.33 -2.86
N THR A 211 11.68 16.30 -2.28
CA THR A 211 10.82 17.48 -2.11
C THR A 211 11.38 18.48 -1.09
N VAL A 212 12.37 18.09 -0.28
CA VAL A 212 12.96 18.89 0.79
C VAL A 212 14.46 19.16 0.55
N SER A 213 15.24 18.13 0.26
CA SER A 213 16.69 18.21 0.06
C SER A 213 17.13 17.22 -1.00
N TYR A 214 18.09 17.61 -1.85
CA TYR A 214 18.67 16.70 -2.82
C TYR A 214 19.66 15.72 -2.19
N ASP A 215 20.63 16.23 -1.43
CA ASP A 215 21.76 15.43 -0.93
C ASP A 215 21.42 14.61 0.33
N ASP A 216 20.38 14.99 1.07
CA ASP A 216 19.92 14.30 2.29
C ASP A 216 18.51 13.70 2.13
N HIS A 217 18.09 13.41 0.89
CA HIS A 217 16.73 12.98 0.58
C HIS A 217 16.33 11.70 1.33
N GLU A 218 17.22 10.72 1.53
CA GLU A 218 16.87 9.49 2.24
C GLU A 218 16.50 9.79 3.70
N TYR A 219 17.25 10.68 4.35
CA TYR A 219 16.95 11.10 5.74
C TYR A 219 15.60 11.82 5.80
N HIS A 220 15.34 12.75 4.89
CA HIS A 220 14.04 13.42 4.81
C HIS A 220 12.89 12.47 4.47
N GLY A 221 13.14 11.44 3.65
CA GLY A 221 12.20 10.35 3.38
C GLY A 221 11.83 9.61 4.66
N THR A 222 12.80 9.34 5.54
CA THR A 222 12.50 8.73 6.85
C THR A 222 11.67 9.62 7.76
N LEU A 223 11.85 10.95 7.71
CA LEU A 223 11.06 11.88 8.51
C LEU A 223 9.60 11.91 8.05
N ILE A 224 9.38 11.96 6.74
CA ILE A 224 8.04 11.93 6.13
C ILE A 224 7.35 10.59 6.43
N ALA A 225 8.07 9.47 6.35
CA ALA A 225 7.56 8.16 6.73
C ALA A 225 7.15 8.10 8.22
N ARG A 226 7.99 8.60 9.13
CA ARG A 226 7.69 8.65 10.57
C ARG A 226 6.47 9.52 10.90
N GLU A 227 6.24 10.59 10.13
CA GLU A 227 5.08 11.46 10.31
C GLU A 227 3.78 10.79 9.83
N MET A 228 3.82 10.15 8.65
CA MET A 228 2.61 9.66 7.98
C MET A 228 2.17 8.27 8.46
N LEU A 229 3.09 7.31 8.55
CA LEU A 229 2.77 5.89 8.74
C LEU A 229 2.02 5.53 10.03
N PRO A 230 2.20 6.22 11.18
CA PRO A 230 1.40 5.94 12.39
C PRO A 230 -0.11 6.08 12.16
N SER A 231 -0.53 7.00 11.29
CA SER A 231 -1.96 7.20 10.98
C SER A 231 -2.58 6.05 10.16
N TYR A 232 -1.74 5.19 9.58
CA TYR A 232 -2.09 3.98 8.84
C TYR A 232 -1.86 2.69 9.67
N GLY A 233 -1.64 2.81 10.98
CA GLY A 233 -1.56 1.66 11.88
C GLY A 233 -0.22 0.90 11.86
N TYR A 234 0.82 1.44 11.21
CA TYR A 234 2.16 0.88 11.30
C TYR A 234 2.70 1.00 12.74
N THR A 235 3.34 -0.05 13.22
CA THR A 235 3.99 -0.03 14.55
C THR A 235 5.31 0.73 14.49
N GLN A 236 5.81 1.18 15.65
CA GLN A 236 7.11 1.85 15.71
C GLN A 236 8.24 0.95 15.18
N GLU A 237 8.19 -0.35 15.46
CA GLU A 237 9.20 -1.32 14.98
C GLU A 237 9.19 -1.44 13.46
N GLN A 238 8.00 -1.51 12.86
CA GLN A 238 7.84 -1.51 11.39
C GLN A 238 8.38 -0.21 10.78
N ILE A 239 8.06 0.94 11.38
CA ILE A 239 8.53 2.25 10.92
C ILE A 239 10.06 2.35 10.99
N GLU A 240 10.69 1.90 12.08
CA GLU A 240 12.15 1.92 12.17
C GLU A 240 12.80 0.96 11.16
N THR A 241 12.17 -0.18 10.88
CA THR A 241 12.61 -1.10 9.82
C THR A 241 12.52 -0.43 8.44
N ILE A 242 11.40 0.22 8.13
CA ILE A 242 11.21 0.99 6.89
C ILE A 242 12.27 2.08 6.76
N CYS A 243 12.52 2.84 7.83
CA CYS A 243 13.54 3.89 7.84
C CYS A 243 14.95 3.31 7.61
N SER A 244 15.23 2.14 8.18
CA SER A 244 16.49 1.42 7.97
C SER A 244 16.68 1.00 6.51
N ILE A 245 15.62 0.48 5.88
CA ILE A 245 15.60 0.11 4.46
C ILE A 245 15.83 1.34 3.59
N ILE A 246 15.10 2.44 3.82
CA ILE A 246 15.30 3.72 3.10
C ILE A 246 16.76 4.18 3.22
N MET A 247 17.31 4.23 4.42
CA MET A 247 18.68 4.71 4.63
C MET A 247 19.75 3.82 3.99
N SER A 248 19.42 2.58 3.63
CA SER A 248 20.37 1.68 2.96
C SER A 248 20.61 2.00 1.49
N THR A 249 19.75 2.81 0.85
CA THR A 249 19.94 3.28 -0.53
C THR A 249 21.05 4.32 -0.66
N LYS A 250 21.51 4.93 0.45
CA LYS A 250 22.64 5.86 0.46
C LYS A 250 23.89 5.26 -0.18
N LEU A 251 24.45 5.97 -1.16
CA LEU A 251 25.67 5.54 -1.83
C LEU A 251 26.94 5.83 -1.00
N PRO A 252 27.92 4.91 -0.94
CA PRO A 252 27.86 3.54 -1.46
C PRO A 252 27.04 2.61 -0.55
N PRO A 253 26.22 1.70 -1.12
CA PRO A 253 25.31 0.86 -0.35
C PRO A 253 26.09 -0.13 0.52
N LYS A 254 25.61 -0.31 1.76
CA LYS A 254 26.15 -1.27 2.73
C LYS A 254 25.01 -2.00 3.45
N PRO A 255 24.20 -2.77 2.72
CA PRO A 255 23.08 -3.47 3.31
C PRO A 255 23.54 -4.49 4.35
N ARG A 256 22.76 -4.64 5.42
CA ARG A 256 23.10 -5.50 6.58
C ARG A 256 22.25 -6.75 6.65
N ASN A 257 21.15 -6.79 5.92
CA ASN A 257 20.18 -7.88 5.90
C ASN A 257 19.51 -7.95 4.52
N LEU A 258 18.71 -9.00 4.31
CA LEU A 258 18.07 -9.28 3.03
C LEU A 258 17.17 -8.14 2.55
N LEU A 259 16.40 -7.47 3.42
CA LEU A 259 15.50 -6.39 3.00
C LEU A 259 16.28 -5.17 2.50
N GLU A 260 17.39 -4.84 3.16
CA GLU A 260 18.31 -3.80 2.70
C GLU A 260 19.01 -4.20 1.39
N GLU A 261 19.36 -5.47 1.21
CA GLU A 261 19.90 -5.97 -0.07
C GLU A 261 18.90 -5.82 -1.21
N ILE A 262 17.61 -6.13 -0.95
CA ILE A 262 16.53 -6.04 -1.93
C ILE A 262 16.32 -4.59 -2.38
N ILE A 263 16.16 -3.63 -1.46
CA ILE A 263 15.93 -2.23 -1.85
C ILE A 263 17.12 -1.65 -2.63
N CYS A 264 18.36 -1.98 -2.25
CA CYS A 264 19.55 -1.51 -2.96
C CYS A 264 19.60 -2.06 -4.39
N ASP A 265 19.26 -3.34 -4.56
CA ASP A 265 19.19 -3.97 -5.87
C ASP A 265 18.05 -3.41 -6.73
N SER A 266 16.89 -3.13 -6.12
CA SER A 266 15.72 -2.56 -6.79
C SER A 266 15.95 -1.11 -7.24
N ASP A 267 16.57 -0.29 -6.41
CA ASP A 267 16.93 1.10 -6.71
C ASP A 267 17.89 1.17 -7.92
N LEU A 268 18.89 0.28 -7.95
CA LEU A 268 19.87 0.17 -9.02
C LEU A 268 19.51 -0.89 -10.09
N ASP A 269 18.25 -1.30 -10.17
CA ASP A 269 17.80 -2.35 -11.09
C ASP A 269 18.06 -1.95 -12.56
N TYR A 270 17.89 -0.66 -12.87
CA TYR A 270 18.04 -0.11 -14.22
C TYR A 270 19.42 -0.37 -14.86
N LEU A 271 20.47 -0.60 -14.06
CA LEU A 271 21.82 -0.88 -14.54
C LEU A 271 21.90 -2.12 -15.42
N GLY A 272 21.00 -3.09 -15.23
CA GLY A 272 20.91 -4.30 -16.05
C GLY A 272 19.68 -4.35 -16.96
N ARG A 273 18.88 -3.29 -17.06
CA ARG A 273 17.70 -3.26 -17.93
C ARG A 273 18.06 -2.94 -19.37
N SER A 274 17.16 -3.24 -20.31
CA SER A 274 17.34 -2.96 -21.74
C SER A 274 17.26 -1.46 -22.06
N ASP A 275 16.52 -0.70 -21.25
CA ASP A 275 16.32 0.75 -21.35
C ASP A 275 17.36 1.56 -20.54
N PHE A 276 18.45 0.91 -20.12
CA PHE A 276 19.54 1.53 -19.35
C PHE A 276 20.01 2.87 -19.93
N ILE A 277 20.28 2.97 -21.24
CA ILE A 277 20.81 4.20 -21.85
C ILE A 277 19.81 5.38 -21.74
N PRO A 278 18.54 5.24 -22.17
CA PRO A 278 17.53 6.27 -21.92
C PRO A 278 17.46 6.73 -20.46
N VAL A 279 17.45 5.79 -19.50
CA VAL A 279 17.36 6.09 -18.07
C VAL A 279 18.63 6.75 -17.53
N SER A 280 19.81 6.28 -17.93
CA SER A 280 21.09 6.91 -17.58
C SER A 280 21.16 8.35 -18.10
N ASN A 281 20.62 8.61 -19.28
CA ASN A 281 20.57 9.95 -19.86
C ASN A 281 19.62 10.89 -19.10
N THR A 282 18.53 10.40 -18.49
CA THR A 282 17.69 11.27 -17.64
C THR A 282 18.45 11.67 -16.36
N LEU A 283 19.20 10.75 -15.77
CA LEU A 283 20.06 11.08 -14.61
C LEU A 283 21.17 12.07 -15.00
N PHE A 284 21.73 11.95 -16.20
CA PHE A 284 22.67 12.93 -16.72
C PHE A 284 22.07 14.34 -16.83
N GLU A 285 20.88 14.49 -17.43
CA GLU A 285 20.24 15.80 -17.56
C GLU A 285 19.89 16.40 -16.19
N GLU A 286 19.53 15.58 -15.21
CA GLU A 286 19.30 16.02 -13.83
C GLU A 286 20.57 16.56 -13.16
N LEU A 287 21.68 15.82 -13.25
CA LEU A 287 22.95 16.26 -12.69
C LEU A 287 23.49 17.50 -13.40
N LYS A 288 23.27 17.60 -14.72
CA LYS A 288 23.63 18.75 -15.52
C LYS A 288 22.82 19.99 -15.15
N ALA A 289 21.52 19.86 -14.93
CA ALA A 289 20.66 20.96 -14.46
C ALA A 289 21.11 21.52 -13.10
N GLN A 290 21.78 20.70 -12.29
CA GLN A 290 22.36 21.08 -11.00
C GLN A 290 23.83 21.52 -11.08
N ASN A 291 24.40 21.64 -12.29
CA ASN A 291 25.83 21.93 -12.51
C ASN A 291 26.79 20.87 -11.91
N LYS A 292 26.29 19.67 -11.58
CA LYS A 292 27.08 18.53 -11.10
C LYS A 292 27.76 17.77 -12.25
N MET A 293 27.30 17.95 -13.49
CA MET A 293 27.84 17.29 -14.69
C MET A 293 27.90 18.24 -15.89
N LYS A 294 28.98 18.21 -16.68
CA LYS A 294 29.17 19.14 -17.81
C LYS A 294 28.99 18.52 -19.18
N SER A 295 29.46 17.29 -19.37
CA SER A 295 29.45 16.63 -20.67
C SER A 295 29.05 15.17 -20.58
N LEU A 296 28.47 14.66 -21.67
CA LEU A 296 28.06 13.26 -21.76
C LEU A 296 29.28 12.31 -21.73
N ASN A 297 30.43 12.74 -22.27
CA ASN A 297 31.64 11.92 -22.23
C ASN A 297 32.18 11.78 -20.79
N GLU A 298 32.18 12.87 -20.01
CA GLU A 298 32.54 12.83 -18.59
C GLU A 298 31.56 11.93 -17.80
N TRP A 299 30.26 12.03 -18.09
CA TRP A 299 29.22 11.19 -17.50
C TRP A 299 29.44 9.71 -17.81
N ASN A 300 29.70 9.38 -19.07
CA ASN A 300 29.97 8.00 -19.49
C ASN A 300 31.22 7.44 -18.81
N LYS A 301 32.29 8.24 -18.63
CA LYS A 301 33.49 7.83 -17.87
C LYS A 301 33.14 7.52 -16.40
N LEU A 302 32.32 8.35 -15.76
CA LEU A 302 31.81 8.11 -14.39
C LEU A 302 30.95 6.85 -14.31
N GLN A 303 30.01 6.68 -15.24
CA GLN A 303 29.10 5.52 -15.30
C GLN A 303 29.87 4.21 -15.48
N VAL A 304 30.86 4.16 -16.37
CA VAL A 304 31.72 2.97 -16.52
C VAL A 304 32.40 2.63 -15.20
N LYS A 305 32.96 3.62 -14.50
CA LYS A 305 33.59 3.40 -13.19
C LYS A 305 32.59 2.91 -12.15
N PHE A 306 31.41 3.52 -12.06
CA PHE A 306 30.37 3.18 -11.11
C PHE A 306 29.84 1.76 -11.34
N ILE A 307 29.38 1.46 -12.56
CA ILE A 307 28.77 0.16 -12.91
C ILE A 307 29.79 -0.98 -12.82
N SER A 308 31.05 -0.72 -13.18
CA SER A 308 32.10 -1.74 -13.06
C SER A 308 32.45 -2.05 -11.59
N GLY A 309 32.27 -1.08 -10.69
CA GLY A 309 32.46 -1.27 -9.25
C GLY A 309 31.22 -1.79 -8.52
N HIS A 310 30.05 -1.75 -9.16
CA HIS A 310 28.79 -2.20 -8.59
C HIS A 310 28.59 -3.70 -8.73
N GLN A 311 28.05 -4.35 -7.70
CA GLN A 311 27.62 -5.74 -7.73
C GLN A 311 26.26 -5.86 -7.04
N TYR A 312 25.30 -6.54 -7.69
CA TYR A 312 24.01 -6.85 -7.08
C TYR A 312 24.19 -7.78 -5.88
N PHE A 313 23.37 -7.60 -4.85
CA PHE A 313 23.45 -8.32 -3.58
C PHE A 313 22.69 -9.65 -3.63
N THR A 314 21.42 -9.61 -4.02
CA THR A 314 20.49 -10.75 -4.02
C THR A 314 20.81 -11.75 -5.13
N LYS A 315 20.38 -13.00 -4.95
CA LYS A 315 20.56 -14.05 -5.97
C LYS A 315 19.73 -13.73 -7.22
N THR A 316 18.54 -13.18 -7.03
CA THR A 316 17.59 -12.83 -8.06
C THR A 316 18.13 -11.70 -8.93
N ALA A 317 18.56 -10.57 -8.34
CA ALA A 317 19.10 -9.46 -9.14
C ALA A 317 20.37 -9.87 -9.90
N ARG A 318 21.28 -10.64 -9.28
CA ARG A 318 22.44 -11.21 -9.99
C ARG A 318 22.02 -12.03 -11.21
N ARG A 319 21.02 -12.90 -11.08
CA ARG A 319 20.52 -13.73 -12.18
C ARG A 319 19.85 -12.91 -13.27
N LEU A 320 19.05 -11.91 -12.89
CA LEU A 320 18.23 -11.13 -13.83
C LEU A 320 19.00 -10.02 -14.52
N ARG A 321 20.01 -9.44 -13.88
CA ARG A 321 20.63 -8.17 -14.30
C ARG A 321 22.12 -8.24 -14.57
N GLU A 322 22.89 -9.16 -13.98
CA GLU A 322 24.35 -9.13 -14.08
C GLU A 322 24.87 -9.31 -15.52
N VAL A 323 24.30 -10.25 -16.29
CA VAL A 323 24.71 -10.49 -17.69
C VAL A 323 24.48 -9.24 -18.54
N ASN A 324 23.31 -8.61 -18.40
CA ASN A 324 22.96 -7.41 -19.14
C ASN A 324 23.80 -6.21 -18.69
N LYS A 325 24.08 -6.07 -17.39
CA LYS A 325 24.97 -5.02 -16.85
C LYS A 325 26.35 -5.06 -17.53
N GLN A 326 26.93 -6.25 -17.74
CA GLN A 326 28.19 -6.41 -18.48
C GLN A 326 28.09 -6.02 -19.97
N MET A 327 26.91 -6.19 -20.59
CA MET A 327 26.65 -5.64 -21.92
C MET A 327 26.53 -4.11 -21.90
N GLN A 328 25.89 -3.54 -20.88
CA GLN A 328 25.78 -2.08 -20.74
C GLN A 328 27.14 -1.42 -20.55
N ILE A 329 28.03 -2.00 -19.72
CA ILE A 329 29.42 -1.51 -19.56
C ILE A 329 30.11 -1.43 -20.93
N ARG A 330 30.09 -2.51 -21.71
CA ARG A 330 30.70 -2.55 -23.05
C ARG A 330 30.08 -1.52 -24.00
N ARG A 331 28.75 -1.34 -23.93
CA ARG A 331 28.02 -0.35 -24.72
C ARG A 331 28.48 1.06 -24.41
N ILE A 332 28.56 1.44 -23.13
CA ILE A 332 29.03 2.78 -22.73
C ILE A 332 30.49 2.98 -23.11
N GLN A 333 31.35 1.96 -22.91
CA GLN A 333 32.76 2.03 -23.29
C GLN A 333 32.94 2.34 -24.78
N SER A 334 32.08 1.79 -25.67
CA SER A 334 32.13 2.09 -27.10
C SER A 334 31.70 3.51 -27.47
N LEU A 335 31.04 4.23 -26.56
CA LEU A 335 30.60 5.62 -26.73
C LEU A 335 31.61 6.63 -26.17
N LEU A 336 32.68 6.17 -25.53
CA LEU A 336 33.71 7.05 -24.99
C LEU A 336 34.55 7.65 -26.13
N THR A 337 34.78 8.95 -26.04
CA THR A 337 35.74 9.65 -26.88
C THR A 337 36.95 10.07 -26.04
N ASP A 338 38.10 10.20 -26.70
CA ASP A 338 39.36 10.59 -26.05
C ASP A 338 39.23 11.87 -25.21
#